data_AF-A0A1F4X9D1-F1
#
_entry.id   AF-A0A1F4X9D1-F1
#
_cell.length_a   1.000
_cell.length_b   1.000
_cell.length_c   1.000
_cell.angle_alpha   90.00
_cell.angle_beta   90.00
_cell.angle_gamma   90.00
#
_symmetry.space_group_name_H-M   'P 1'
#
loop_
_entity.id
_entity.type
_entity.pdbx_description
1 polymer ?
#
loop_
_entity_poly.entity_id
_entity_poly.type
_entity_poly.pdbx_seq_one_letter_code
_entity_poly.pdbx_strand_id
1 'polypeptide(L)'
;MAQTYKSLQSIKNFRKTLKKASNHIYSIENSLVASYRMIEYLEKYNIKVPKKMGMLRKNDEREVFLYEIAFIGAYASFEHFMYDFLYDLFRKYPNALCNEKLFSYEEIRNFKRITNLKNFIADKLAVAKSYDIDEWIKVVEGFGINMFNDEEDSKMLKFLNILRNDLLHAGGTTSSATLEKVKKTFNRSVDYSQMRKRHEIFDDCKKLFISSIALFNKIIKNIESS
;
A
#
# COMPACT_ATOMS: atom_id res chain seq x y z
N MET A 1 1.43 -30.83 -5.42
CA MET A 1 2.65 -30.33 -4.75
C MET A 1 2.25 -29.07 -4.00
N ALA A 2 2.37 -29.04 -2.67
CA ALA A 2 2.16 -27.79 -1.92
C ALA A 2 3.31 -26.82 -2.24
N GLN A 3 3.05 -25.82 -3.09
CA GLN A 3 4.05 -24.81 -3.46
C GLN A 3 4.23 -23.85 -2.28
N THR A 4 5.39 -23.90 -1.62
CA THR A 4 5.62 -23.01 -0.47
C THR A 4 6.06 -21.63 -0.94
N TYR A 5 5.11 -20.69 -1.05
CA TYR A 5 5.36 -19.29 -1.44
C TYR A 5 6.11 -18.49 -0.37
N LYS A 6 6.15 -18.96 0.88
CA LYS A 6 6.91 -18.39 2.02
C LYS A 6 8.39 -18.08 1.73
N SER A 7 8.97 -18.76 0.75
CA SER A 7 10.38 -18.62 0.40
C SER A 7 10.70 -17.45 -0.54
N LEU A 8 9.68 -16.81 -1.13
CA LEU A 8 9.87 -15.72 -2.08
C LEU A 8 10.51 -14.49 -1.42
N GLN A 9 11.44 -13.86 -2.14
CA GLN A 9 12.24 -12.77 -1.60
C GLN A 9 11.40 -11.50 -1.46
N SER A 10 10.50 -11.26 -2.40
CA SER A 10 9.44 -10.24 -2.38
C SER A 10 8.68 -10.22 -1.04
N ILE A 11 8.20 -11.37 -0.56
CA ILE A 11 7.48 -11.47 0.71
C ILE A 11 8.37 -11.05 1.90
N LYS A 12 9.61 -11.55 1.95
CA LYS A 12 10.56 -11.22 3.03
C LYS A 12 10.89 -9.73 3.05
N ASN A 13 11.15 -9.17 1.87
CA ASN A 13 11.45 -7.75 1.70
C ASN A 13 10.27 -6.89 2.15
N PHE A 14 9.06 -7.20 1.68
CA PHE A 14 7.88 -6.42 2.00
C PHE A 14 7.55 -6.45 3.49
N ARG A 15 7.64 -7.61 4.15
CA ARG A 15 7.51 -7.70 5.63
C ARG A 15 8.49 -6.80 6.37
N LYS A 16 9.76 -6.82 5.96
CA LYS A 16 10.79 -5.99 6.57
C LYS A 16 10.47 -4.51 6.38
N THR A 17 9.99 -4.13 5.20
CA THR A 17 9.56 -2.76 4.88
C THR A 17 8.37 -2.33 5.74
N LEU A 18 7.30 -3.13 5.81
CA LEU A 18 6.13 -2.84 6.64
C LEU A 18 6.51 -2.67 8.11
N LYS A 19 7.27 -3.62 8.66
CA LYS A 19 7.73 -3.56 10.07
C LYS A 19 8.56 -2.31 10.34
N LYS A 20 9.50 -1.97 9.44
CA LYS A 20 10.35 -0.79 9.58
C LYS A 20 9.52 0.50 9.51
N ALA A 21 8.60 0.60 8.55
CA ALA A 21 7.72 1.75 8.40
C ALA A 21 6.85 1.96 9.65
N SER A 22 6.16 0.91 10.12
CA SER A 22 5.37 0.98 11.35
C SER A 22 6.21 1.41 12.56
N ASN A 23 7.38 0.80 12.76
CA ASN A 23 8.26 1.16 13.88
C ASN A 23 8.70 2.64 13.83
N HIS A 24 9.04 3.15 12.64
CA HIS A 24 9.44 4.54 12.48
C HIS A 24 8.29 5.50 12.78
N ILE A 25 7.08 5.24 12.25
CA ILE A 25 5.91 6.09 12.49
C ILE A 25 5.54 6.11 13.96
N TYR A 26 5.48 4.96 14.63
CA TYR A 26 5.21 4.90 16.08
C TYR A 26 6.31 5.57 16.91
N SER A 27 7.59 5.47 16.50
CA SER A 27 8.67 6.16 17.19
C SER A 27 8.57 7.68 17.06
N ILE A 28 8.17 8.18 15.88
CA ILE A 28 7.94 9.61 15.65
C ILE A 28 6.74 10.08 16.48
N GLU A 29 5.63 9.35 16.45
CA GLU A 29 4.44 9.64 17.25
C GLU A 29 4.76 9.71 18.75
N ASN A 30 5.46 8.70 19.29
CA ASN A 30 5.86 8.70 20.70
C ASN A 30 6.74 9.91 21.05
N SER A 31 7.63 10.31 20.14
CA SER A 31 8.48 11.48 20.32
C SER A 31 7.67 12.79 20.30
N LEU A 32 6.64 12.87 19.44
CA LEU A 32 5.70 13.99 19.41
C LEU A 32 4.89 14.07 20.70
N VAL A 33 4.31 12.96 21.16
CA VAL A 33 3.54 12.89 22.42
C VAL A 33 4.40 13.28 23.63
N ALA A 34 5.63 12.77 23.70
CA ALA A 34 6.57 13.14 24.77
C ALA A 34 6.89 14.65 24.73
N SER A 35 7.09 15.21 23.54
CA SER A 35 7.33 16.64 23.36
C SER A 35 6.12 17.48 23.80
N TYR A 36 4.90 17.06 23.45
CA TYR A 36 3.66 17.71 23.88
C TYR A 36 3.54 17.75 25.40
N ARG A 37 3.74 16.60 26.06
CA ARG A 37 3.69 16.52 27.53
C ARG A 37 4.76 17.37 28.21
N MET A 38 5.95 17.48 27.62
CA MET A 38 7.02 18.32 28.15
C MET A 38 6.67 19.80 28.03
N ILE A 39 6.07 20.22 26.91
CA ILE A 39 5.58 21.61 26.73
C ILE A 39 4.50 21.92 27.77
N GLU A 40 3.50 21.05 27.91
CA GLU A 40 2.43 21.20 28.92
C GLU A 40 3.00 21.31 30.34
N TYR A 41 4.00 20.50 30.68
CA TYR A 41 4.68 20.57 31.97
C TYR A 41 5.38 21.92 32.17
N LEU A 42 6.19 22.37 31.22
CA LEU A 42 6.90 23.66 31.32
C LEU A 42 5.93 24.84 31.48
N GLU A 43 4.83 24.83 30.71
CA GLU A 43 3.78 25.84 30.79
C GLU A 43 3.08 25.83 32.15
N LYS A 44 2.78 24.65 32.70
CA LYS A 44 2.18 24.49 34.03
C LYS A 44 3.00 25.14 35.15
N TYR A 45 4.33 25.13 35.03
CA TYR A 45 5.25 25.69 36.03
C TYR A 45 5.77 27.09 35.66
N ASN A 46 5.14 27.78 34.69
CA ASN A 46 5.57 29.11 34.20
C ASN A 46 7.04 29.15 33.72
N ILE A 47 7.58 28.01 33.26
CA ILE A 47 8.92 27.93 32.70
C ILE A 47 8.85 28.30 31.22
N LYS A 48 9.75 29.18 30.77
CA LYS A 48 9.80 29.64 29.38
C LYS A 48 10.08 28.47 28.42
N VAL A 49 9.12 28.15 27.56
CA VAL A 49 9.28 27.11 26.52
C VAL A 49 10.25 27.58 25.44
N PRO A 50 11.29 26.80 25.08
CA PRO A 50 12.16 27.12 23.96
C PRO A 50 11.36 27.29 22.66
N LYS A 51 11.66 28.32 21.86
CA LYS A 51 10.92 28.65 20.63
C LYS A 51 10.77 27.45 19.67
N LYS A 52 11.81 26.62 19.55
CA LYS A 52 11.80 25.39 18.74
C LYS A 52 10.86 24.30 19.27
N MET A 53 10.74 24.16 20.59
CA MET A 53 9.75 23.27 21.22
C MET A 53 8.33 23.84 21.11
N GLY A 54 8.16 25.16 21.22
CA GLY A 54 6.87 25.82 20.99
C GLY A 54 6.32 25.60 19.57
N MET A 55 7.17 25.28 18.59
CA MET A 55 6.73 24.87 17.25
C MET A 55 6.11 23.47 17.24
N LEU A 56 6.44 22.59 18.20
CA LEU A 56 5.87 21.26 18.39
C LEU A 56 4.66 21.32 19.34
N ARG A 57 3.87 22.39 19.35
CA ARG A 57 2.58 22.36 20.06
C ARG A 57 1.66 21.35 19.39
N LYS A 58 0.71 20.79 20.15
CA LYS A 58 -0.35 19.93 19.62
C LYS A 58 -1.09 20.70 18.52
N ASN A 59 -0.73 20.42 17.28
CA ASN A 59 -1.48 20.86 16.11
C ASN A 59 -1.91 19.58 15.42
N ASP A 60 -3.21 19.29 15.49
CA ASP A 60 -3.82 18.10 14.91
C ASP A 60 -3.44 17.95 13.43
N GLU A 61 -3.21 19.06 12.72
CA GLU A 61 -2.79 19.06 11.30
C GLU A 61 -1.45 18.34 11.05
N ARG A 62 -0.48 18.40 11.98
CA ARG A 62 0.84 17.75 11.76
C ARG A 62 0.80 16.25 12.00
N GLU A 63 0.00 15.83 12.96
CA GLU A 63 -0.24 14.40 13.19
C GLU A 63 -1.02 13.81 12.01
N VAL A 64 -2.06 14.51 11.53
CA VAL A 64 -2.79 14.13 10.32
C VAL A 64 -1.85 14.01 9.13
N PHE A 65 -0.99 15.01 8.88
CA PHE A 65 -0.04 14.98 7.77
C PHE A 65 1.01 13.85 7.88
N LEU A 66 1.50 13.56 9.10
CA LEU A 66 2.40 12.41 9.32
C LEU A 66 1.74 11.11 8.87
N TYR A 67 0.48 10.90 9.27
CA TYR A 67 -0.25 9.69 8.93
C TYR A 67 -0.72 9.64 7.49
N GLU A 68 -0.99 10.78 6.86
CA GLU A 68 -1.25 10.89 5.42
C GLU A 68 -0.03 10.39 4.62
N ILE A 69 1.17 10.92 4.92
CA ILE A 69 2.42 10.45 4.29
C ILE A 69 2.67 8.97 4.60
N ALA A 70 2.43 8.54 5.84
CA ALA A 70 2.62 7.16 6.24
C ALA A 70 1.72 6.21 5.44
N PHE A 71 0.45 6.58 5.23
CA PHE A 71 -0.50 5.83 4.43
C PHE A 71 -0.06 5.76 2.96
N ILE A 72 0.26 6.90 2.35
CA ILE A 72 0.76 6.96 0.96
C ILE A 72 2.01 6.09 0.80
N GLY A 73 2.97 6.20 1.72
CA GLY A 73 4.22 5.43 1.69
C GLY A 73 4.01 3.92 1.89
N ALA A 74 3.10 3.53 2.78
CA ALA A 74 2.72 2.12 2.96
C ALA A 74 2.11 1.54 1.69
N TYR A 75 1.23 2.30 1.03
CA TYR A 75 0.58 1.89 -0.21
C TYR A 75 1.57 1.78 -1.38
N ALA A 76 2.47 2.76 -1.53
CA ALA A 76 3.53 2.71 -2.53
C ALA A 76 4.45 1.49 -2.33
N SER A 77 4.72 1.12 -1.07
CA SER A 77 5.46 -0.10 -0.75
C SER A 77 4.70 -1.37 -1.17
N PHE A 78 3.37 -1.36 -1.06
CA PHE A 78 2.52 -2.47 -1.51
C PHE A 78 2.51 -2.59 -3.04
N GLU A 79 2.41 -1.48 -3.78
CA GLU A 79 2.49 -1.51 -5.25
C GLU A 79 3.83 -2.03 -5.75
N HIS A 80 4.93 -1.63 -5.10
CA HIS A 80 6.23 -2.19 -5.40
C HIS A 80 6.28 -3.70 -5.10
N PHE A 81 5.68 -4.13 -3.98
CA PHE A 81 5.53 -5.54 -3.67
C PHE A 81 4.72 -6.31 -4.72
N MET A 82 3.63 -5.75 -5.26
CA MET A 82 2.84 -6.39 -6.30
C MET A 82 3.70 -6.77 -7.52
N TYR A 83 4.55 -5.83 -7.96
CA TYR A 83 5.51 -6.06 -9.04
C TYR A 83 6.55 -7.12 -8.66
N ASP A 84 7.24 -6.94 -7.53
CA ASP A 84 8.32 -7.84 -7.09
C ASP A 84 7.80 -9.27 -6.89
N PHE A 85 6.57 -9.40 -6.41
CA PHE A 85 5.92 -10.69 -6.19
C PHE A 85 5.62 -11.42 -7.49
N LEU A 86 5.04 -10.73 -8.48
CA LEU A 86 4.82 -11.32 -9.81
C LEU A 86 6.15 -11.65 -10.50
N TYR A 87 7.15 -10.78 -10.37
CA TYR A 87 8.48 -11.02 -10.91
C TYR A 87 9.12 -12.30 -10.34
N ASP A 88 9.06 -12.47 -9.02
CA ASP A 88 9.51 -13.68 -8.33
C ASP A 88 8.73 -14.92 -8.80
N LEU A 89 7.41 -14.83 -8.93
CA LEU A 89 6.57 -15.92 -9.41
C LEU A 89 6.93 -16.34 -10.83
N PHE A 90 7.04 -15.39 -11.77
CA PHE A 90 7.35 -15.67 -13.17
C PHE A 90 8.76 -16.22 -13.35
N ARG A 91 9.72 -15.79 -12.53
CA ARG A 91 11.08 -16.37 -12.55
C ARG A 91 11.11 -17.79 -12.02
N LYS A 92 10.38 -18.06 -10.95
CA LYS A 92 10.39 -19.38 -10.28
C LYS A 92 9.52 -20.40 -11.00
N TYR A 93 8.42 -19.96 -11.61
CA TYR A 93 7.42 -20.79 -12.27
C TYR A 93 7.08 -20.28 -13.68
N PRO A 94 8.06 -20.26 -14.60
CA PRO A 94 7.86 -19.70 -15.94
C PRO A 94 6.81 -20.46 -16.77
N ASN A 95 6.59 -21.75 -16.49
CA ASN A 95 5.64 -22.58 -17.23
C ASN A 95 4.18 -22.38 -16.82
N ALA A 96 3.92 -21.70 -15.69
CA ALA A 96 2.56 -21.37 -15.26
C ALA A 96 1.96 -20.22 -16.09
N LEU A 97 2.78 -19.52 -16.88
CA LEU A 97 2.35 -18.52 -17.83
C LEU A 97 1.82 -19.20 -19.11
N CYS A 98 0.57 -19.65 -19.10
CA CYS A 98 -0.07 -20.29 -20.26
C CYS A 98 -0.44 -19.34 -21.42
N ASN A 99 0.09 -18.11 -21.45
CA ASN A 99 -0.23 -17.16 -22.52
C ASN A 99 0.96 -17.00 -23.46
N GLU A 100 0.78 -17.37 -24.73
CA GLU A 100 1.71 -17.10 -25.83
C GLU A 100 1.82 -15.58 -26.04
N LYS A 101 2.66 -14.90 -25.26
CA LYS A 101 3.09 -13.54 -25.60
C LYS A 101 4.08 -13.60 -26.75
N LEU A 102 3.72 -12.97 -27.86
CA LEU A 102 4.62 -12.73 -28.98
C LEU A 102 5.59 -11.62 -28.58
N PHE A 103 6.89 -11.95 -28.55
CA PHE A 103 7.97 -10.98 -28.41
C PHE A 103 8.55 -10.69 -29.79
N SER A 104 8.86 -9.42 -30.07
CA SER A 104 9.52 -9.09 -31.33
C SER A 104 10.96 -9.60 -31.36
N TYR A 105 11.46 -9.94 -32.56
CA TYR A 105 12.86 -10.35 -32.72
C TYR A 105 13.84 -9.26 -32.22
N GLU A 106 13.52 -7.99 -32.46
CA GLU A 106 14.32 -6.84 -32.01
C GLU A 106 14.48 -6.80 -30.48
N GLU A 107 13.42 -7.13 -29.73
CA GLU A 107 13.45 -7.17 -28.27
C GLU A 107 14.36 -8.29 -27.75
N ILE A 108 14.43 -9.42 -28.45
CA ILE A 108 15.11 -10.63 -27.94
C ILE A 108 16.51 -10.86 -28.52
N ARG A 109 16.83 -10.30 -29.69
CA ARG A 109 18.08 -10.60 -30.42
C ARG A 109 19.36 -10.23 -29.67
N ASN A 110 19.29 -9.26 -28.77
CA ASN A 110 20.44 -8.73 -28.05
C ASN A 110 20.83 -9.59 -26.82
N PHE A 111 20.01 -10.58 -26.44
CA PHE A 111 20.28 -11.41 -25.29
C PHE A 111 21.27 -12.53 -25.61
N LYS A 112 22.50 -12.39 -25.11
CA LYS A 112 23.55 -13.41 -25.23
C LYS A 112 23.31 -14.67 -24.38
N ARG A 113 22.40 -14.62 -23.41
CA ARG A 113 22.13 -15.70 -22.45
C ARG A 113 20.62 -15.89 -22.28
N ILE A 114 20.18 -17.15 -22.33
CA ILE A 114 18.77 -17.55 -22.12
C ILE A 114 18.27 -17.10 -20.73
N THR A 115 19.13 -17.11 -19.71
CA THR A 115 18.77 -16.63 -18.37
C THR A 115 18.39 -15.15 -18.36
N ASN A 116 19.09 -14.32 -19.13
CA ASN A 116 18.79 -12.89 -19.23
C ASN A 116 17.47 -12.66 -19.98
N LEU A 117 17.22 -13.44 -21.04
CA LEU A 117 15.95 -13.42 -21.75
C LEU A 117 14.78 -13.82 -20.84
N LYS A 118 14.92 -14.89 -20.05
CA LYS A 118 13.89 -15.31 -19.07
C LYS A 118 13.60 -14.21 -18.03
N ASN A 119 14.64 -13.56 -17.51
CA ASN A 119 14.48 -12.46 -16.56
C ASN A 119 13.78 -11.24 -17.19
N PHE A 120 14.12 -10.92 -18.44
CA PHE A 120 13.46 -9.84 -19.19
C PHE A 120 11.97 -10.14 -19.44
N ILE A 121 11.64 -11.37 -19.82
CA ILE A 121 10.26 -11.80 -20.01
C ILE A 121 9.47 -11.69 -18.70
N ALA A 122 10.04 -12.19 -17.60
CA ALA A 122 9.43 -12.10 -16.28
C ALA A 122 9.21 -10.63 -15.86
N ASP A 123 10.18 -9.76 -16.08
CA ASP A 123 10.09 -8.33 -15.80
C ASP A 123 8.96 -7.66 -16.60
N LYS A 124 8.97 -7.82 -17.92
CA LYS A 124 7.93 -7.28 -18.81
C LYS A 124 6.53 -7.76 -18.45
N LEU A 125 6.39 -9.02 -18.04
CA LEU A 125 5.12 -9.56 -17.59
C LEU A 125 4.70 -8.98 -16.23
N ALA A 126 5.62 -8.89 -15.28
CA ALA A 126 5.35 -8.34 -13.96
C ALA A 126 4.87 -6.89 -14.07
N VAL A 127 5.59 -6.03 -14.81
CA VAL A 127 5.19 -4.62 -15.02
C VAL A 127 3.79 -4.52 -15.63
N ALA A 128 3.51 -5.30 -16.67
CA ALA A 128 2.23 -5.24 -17.38
C ALA A 128 1.04 -5.71 -16.52
N LYS A 129 1.29 -6.50 -15.47
CA LYS A 129 0.26 -7.17 -14.68
C LYS A 129 0.16 -6.65 -13.24
N SER A 130 1.11 -5.85 -12.78
CA SER A 130 1.13 -5.30 -11.42
C SER A 130 0.56 -3.89 -11.30
N TYR A 131 0.27 -3.21 -12.41
CA TYR A 131 -0.21 -1.81 -12.38
C TYR A 131 -1.66 -1.69 -11.92
N ASP A 132 -2.50 -2.66 -12.31
CA ASP A 132 -3.91 -2.71 -11.94
C ASP A 132 -4.14 -3.80 -10.88
N ILE A 133 -4.89 -3.47 -9.84
CA ILE A 133 -5.13 -4.37 -8.71
C ILE A 133 -5.95 -5.58 -9.14
N ASP A 134 -6.97 -5.38 -9.98
CA ASP A 134 -7.85 -6.48 -10.40
C ASP A 134 -7.11 -7.45 -11.30
N GLU A 135 -6.28 -6.93 -12.21
CA GLU A 135 -5.39 -7.76 -13.02
C GLU A 135 -4.35 -8.49 -12.17
N TRP A 136 -3.75 -7.82 -11.18
CA TRP A 136 -2.80 -8.45 -10.27
C TRP A 136 -3.45 -9.59 -9.48
N ILE A 137 -4.65 -9.37 -8.94
CA ILE A 137 -5.42 -10.38 -8.20
C ILE A 137 -5.68 -11.59 -9.08
N LYS A 138 -6.24 -11.37 -10.28
CA LYS A 138 -6.55 -12.43 -11.23
C LYS A 138 -5.32 -13.26 -11.59
N VAL A 139 -4.17 -12.61 -11.80
CA VAL A 139 -2.93 -13.31 -12.11
C VAL A 139 -2.48 -14.16 -10.94
N VAL A 140 -2.45 -13.61 -9.73
CA VAL A 140 -2.02 -14.34 -8.52
C VAL A 140 -2.94 -15.53 -8.21
N GLU A 141 -4.26 -15.37 -8.35
CA GLU A 141 -5.23 -16.46 -8.24
C GLU A 141 -5.02 -17.55 -9.31
N GLY A 142 -4.56 -17.17 -10.51
CA GLY A 142 -4.14 -18.11 -11.55
C GLY A 142 -2.97 -19.01 -11.15
N PHE A 143 -2.15 -18.62 -10.17
CA PHE A 143 -1.14 -19.47 -9.53
C PHE A 143 -1.70 -20.33 -8.38
N GLY A 144 -3.02 -20.30 -8.17
CA GLY A 144 -3.68 -20.98 -7.06
C GLY A 144 -3.42 -20.34 -5.70
N ILE A 145 -2.98 -19.07 -5.68
CA ILE A 145 -2.67 -18.34 -4.45
C ILE A 145 -3.90 -17.56 -4.01
N ASN A 146 -4.45 -17.92 -2.85
CA ASN A 146 -5.54 -17.15 -2.26
C ASN A 146 -4.99 -16.05 -1.36
N MET A 147 -5.27 -14.80 -1.70
CA MET A 147 -4.78 -13.63 -0.97
C MET A 147 -5.77 -13.09 0.05
N PHE A 148 -7.06 -13.40 -0.11
CA PHE A 148 -8.14 -12.81 0.66
C PHE A 148 -8.94 -13.90 1.37
N ASN A 149 -9.41 -13.61 2.58
CA ASN A 149 -10.29 -14.55 3.27
C ASN A 149 -11.73 -14.46 2.76
N ASP A 150 -12.11 -13.26 2.30
CA ASP A 150 -13.46 -12.89 1.90
C ASP A 150 -13.42 -11.75 0.88
N GLU A 151 -14.59 -11.43 0.32
CA GLU A 151 -14.75 -10.35 -0.66
C GLU A 151 -14.52 -8.96 -0.04
N GLU A 152 -14.71 -8.81 1.27
CA GLU A 152 -14.55 -7.54 1.98
C GLU A 152 -13.08 -7.11 2.05
N ASP A 153 -12.14 -8.04 2.20
CA ASP A 153 -10.71 -7.74 2.12
C ASP A 153 -10.33 -7.16 0.74
N SER A 154 -10.88 -7.74 -0.34
CA SER A 154 -10.64 -7.29 -1.70
C SER A 154 -11.23 -5.89 -1.93
N LYS A 155 -12.47 -5.66 -1.48
CA LYS A 155 -13.10 -4.31 -1.50
C LYS A 155 -12.29 -3.30 -0.70
N MET A 156 -11.80 -3.67 0.47
CA MET A 156 -10.97 -2.80 1.31
C MET A 156 -9.68 -2.42 0.58
N LEU A 157 -9.00 -3.35 -0.08
CA LEU A 157 -7.79 -3.04 -0.85
C LEU A 157 -8.07 -2.03 -1.98
N LYS A 158 -9.16 -2.22 -2.71
CA LYS A 158 -9.60 -1.30 -3.78
C LYS A 158 -9.96 0.08 -3.22
N PHE A 159 -10.65 0.12 -2.08
CA PHE A 159 -10.99 1.36 -1.41
C PHE A 159 -9.73 2.14 -1.00
N LEU A 160 -8.74 1.48 -0.39
CA LEU A 160 -7.47 2.11 -0.04
C LEU A 160 -6.74 2.64 -1.29
N ASN A 161 -6.81 1.96 -2.44
CA ASN A 161 -6.27 2.48 -3.70
C ASN A 161 -6.93 3.80 -4.12
N ILE A 162 -8.27 3.83 -4.05
CA ILE A 162 -9.05 5.01 -4.42
C ILE A 162 -8.65 6.18 -3.53
N LEU A 163 -8.55 5.97 -2.21
CA LEU A 163 -8.14 7.00 -1.25
C LEU A 163 -6.71 7.49 -1.50
N ARG A 164 -5.76 6.58 -1.73
CA ARG A 164 -4.37 6.93 -2.04
C ARG A 164 -4.29 7.79 -3.29
N ASN A 165 -5.06 7.48 -4.33
CA ASN A 165 -5.09 8.27 -5.56
C ASN A 165 -5.72 9.65 -5.34
N ASP A 166 -6.78 9.74 -4.54
CA ASP A 166 -7.42 11.02 -4.21
C ASP A 166 -6.50 11.94 -3.39
N LEU A 167 -5.76 11.37 -2.41
CA LEU A 167 -4.75 12.12 -1.66
C LEU A 167 -3.64 12.65 -2.56
N LEU A 168 -3.08 11.81 -3.44
CA LEU A 168 -1.97 12.19 -4.32
C LEU A 168 -2.35 13.22 -5.38
N HIS A 169 -3.54 13.12 -5.98
CA HIS A 169 -3.93 13.93 -7.14
C HIS A 169 -4.88 15.08 -6.82
N ALA A 170 -5.68 14.98 -5.77
CA ALA A 170 -6.65 16.00 -5.37
C ALA A 170 -6.34 16.64 -4.02
N GLY A 171 -5.21 16.28 -3.38
CA GLY A 171 -4.82 16.80 -2.07
C GLY A 171 -5.89 16.55 -1.01
N GLY A 172 -6.54 15.38 -1.06
CA GLY A 172 -7.64 14.99 -0.16
C GLY A 172 -8.98 15.68 -0.43
N THR A 173 -9.10 16.39 -1.55
CA THR A 173 -10.38 16.98 -1.96
C THR A 173 -11.17 15.95 -2.76
N THR A 174 -12.11 15.29 -2.10
CA THR A 174 -12.90 14.23 -2.74
C THR A 174 -13.65 14.73 -3.97
N SER A 175 -13.27 14.23 -5.14
CA SER A 175 -13.96 14.53 -6.40
C SER A 175 -15.24 13.69 -6.56
N SER A 176 -16.17 14.15 -7.41
CA SER A 176 -17.34 13.36 -7.80
C SER A 176 -16.96 12.01 -8.43
N ALA A 177 -15.84 11.96 -9.17
CA ALA A 177 -15.30 10.74 -9.74
C ALA A 177 -14.80 9.76 -8.66
N THR A 178 -14.14 10.26 -7.60
CA THR A 178 -13.73 9.46 -6.44
C THR A 178 -14.95 8.86 -5.74
N LEU A 179 -15.98 9.66 -5.51
CA LEU A 179 -17.25 9.22 -4.91
C LEU A 179 -17.92 8.12 -5.74
N GLU A 180 -17.94 8.26 -7.06
CA GLU A 180 -18.50 7.24 -7.95
C GLU A 180 -17.74 5.92 -7.86
N LYS A 181 -16.40 5.96 -7.77
CA LYS A 181 -15.57 4.75 -7.56
C LYS A 181 -15.85 4.09 -6.22
N VAL A 182 -15.98 4.86 -5.14
CA VAL A 182 -16.34 4.33 -3.81
C VAL A 182 -17.73 3.67 -3.86
N LYS A 183 -18.72 4.32 -4.49
CA LYS A 183 -20.07 3.78 -4.68
C LYS A 183 -20.06 2.43 -5.39
N LYS A 184 -19.28 2.32 -6.48
CA LYS A 184 -19.11 1.06 -7.22
C LYS A 184 -18.44 -0.04 -6.39
N THR A 185 -17.54 0.33 -5.46
CA THR A 185 -16.81 -0.63 -4.63
C THR A 185 -17.68 -1.24 -3.53
N PHE A 186 -18.55 -0.45 -2.89
CA PHE A 186 -19.35 -0.89 -1.74
C PHE A 186 -20.83 -1.13 -2.02
N ASN A 187 -21.32 -0.89 -3.24
CA ASN A 187 -22.73 -1.02 -3.62
C ASN A 187 -23.72 -0.29 -2.67
N ARG A 188 -23.28 0.81 -2.03
CA ARG A 188 -24.10 1.59 -1.10
C ARG A 188 -24.49 2.95 -1.69
N SER A 189 -25.75 3.34 -1.50
CA SER A 189 -26.21 4.71 -1.66
C SER A 189 -25.79 5.53 -0.44
N VAL A 190 -24.56 6.03 -0.43
CA VAL A 190 -24.13 7.01 0.58
C VAL A 190 -24.86 8.33 0.32
N ASP A 191 -25.34 9.03 1.36
CA ASP A 191 -25.94 10.37 1.20
C ASP A 191 -24.82 11.41 1.08
N TYR A 192 -24.70 12.00 -0.11
CA TYR A 192 -23.56 12.82 -0.54
C TYR A 192 -23.73 14.31 -0.26
N SER A 193 -24.83 14.71 0.38
CA SER A 193 -25.08 16.12 0.73
C SER A 193 -24.13 16.64 1.82
N GLN A 194 -23.54 15.75 2.63
CA GLN A 194 -22.63 16.12 3.74
C GLN A 194 -21.12 15.97 3.39
N MET A 195 -20.76 15.01 2.54
CA MET A 195 -19.35 14.64 2.24
C MET A 195 -18.54 15.63 1.39
N ARG A 196 -19.06 16.84 1.09
CA ARG A 196 -18.36 17.86 0.29
C ARG A 196 -17.24 18.60 1.04
N LYS A 197 -17.10 18.38 2.35
CA LYS A 197 -15.96 18.91 3.11
C LYS A 197 -14.81 17.90 3.03
N ARG A 198 -13.59 18.42 2.86
CA ARG A 198 -12.28 17.77 2.64
C ARG A 198 -11.88 16.68 3.68
N HIS A 199 -12.80 16.21 4.53
CA HIS A 199 -12.50 15.50 5.76
C HIS A 199 -13.40 14.27 6.04
N GLU A 200 -14.68 14.22 5.63
CA GLU A 200 -15.58 13.14 6.13
C GLU A 200 -15.24 11.70 5.64
N ILE A 201 -14.52 11.54 4.52
CA ILE A 201 -14.00 10.23 4.09
C ILE A 201 -12.61 9.95 4.68
N PHE A 202 -11.89 11.02 5.06
CA PHE A 202 -10.50 11.02 5.53
C PHE A 202 -10.38 11.25 7.04
N ASP A 203 -11.48 11.13 7.78
CA ASP A 203 -11.63 11.60 9.17
C ASP A 203 -10.58 11.02 10.14
N ASP A 204 -9.79 10.02 9.71
CA ASP A 204 -8.68 9.50 10.48
C ASP A 204 -7.59 8.86 9.59
N CYS A 205 -6.64 9.67 9.10
CA CYS A 205 -5.47 9.18 8.35
C CYS A 205 -4.67 8.12 9.12
N LYS A 206 -4.70 8.18 10.46
CA LYS A 206 -4.09 7.16 11.33
C LYS A 206 -4.82 5.84 11.23
N LYS A 207 -6.15 5.81 11.24
CA LYS A 207 -6.93 4.59 10.95
C LYS A 207 -6.65 4.06 9.55
N LEU A 208 -6.52 4.92 8.54
CA LEU A 208 -6.18 4.47 7.17
C LEU A 208 -4.82 3.78 7.12
N PHE A 209 -3.80 4.37 7.74
CA PHE A 209 -2.48 3.75 7.86
C PHE A 209 -2.55 2.41 8.60
N ILE A 210 -3.17 2.37 9.79
CA ILE A 210 -3.28 1.13 10.59
C ILE A 210 -4.02 0.04 9.82
N SER A 211 -5.14 0.39 9.16
CA SER A 211 -5.94 -0.54 8.36
C SER A 211 -5.15 -1.08 7.18
N SER A 212 -4.34 -0.24 6.52
CA SER A 212 -3.45 -0.65 5.43
C SER A 212 -2.42 -1.65 5.91
N ILE A 213 -1.72 -1.36 7.01
CA ILE A 213 -0.73 -2.28 7.59
C ILE A 213 -1.39 -3.61 7.99
N ALA A 214 -2.58 -3.58 8.58
CA ALA A 214 -3.30 -4.79 8.96
C ALA A 214 -3.68 -5.64 7.73
N LEU A 215 -4.26 -5.01 6.70
CA LEU A 215 -4.66 -5.68 5.46
C LEU A 215 -3.44 -6.26 4.73
N PHE A 216 -2.35 -5.51 4.59
CA PHE A 216 -1.15 -5.99 3.93
C PHE A 216 -0.51 -7.18 4.67
N ASN A 217 -0.51 -7.17 6.00
CA ASN A 217 -0.07 -8.33 6.77
C ASN A 217 -1.00 -9.54 6.60
N LYS A 218 -2.32 -9.32 6.50
CA LYS A 218 -3.31 -10.38 6.21
C LYS A 218 -3.06 -11.01 4.84
N ILE A 219 -2.89 -10.18 3.81
CA ILE A 219 -2.54 -10.62 2.45
C ILE A 219 -1.26 -11.48 2.46
N ILE A 220 -0.18 -11.00 3.10
CA ILE A 220 1.06 -11.78 3.19
C ILE A 220 0.83 -13.13 3.88
N LYS A 221 0.09 -13.14 5.00
CA LYS A 221 -0.19 -14.38 5.73
C LYS A 221 -0.97 -15.39 4.86
N ASN A 222 -1.90 -14.90 4.07
CA ASN A 222 -2.73 -15.73 3.19
C ASN A 222 -1.91 -16.29 2.01
N ILE A 223 -1.10 -15.45 1.37
CA ILE A 223 -0.14 -15.89 0.33
C ILE A 223 0.78 -16.98 0.87
N GLU A 224 1.27 -16.82 2.09
CA GLU A 224 2.15 -17.79 2.73
C GLU A 224 1.47 -19.10 3.12
N SER A 225 0.14 -19.08 3.28
CA SER A 225 -0.65 -20.25 3.68
C SER A 225 -1.25 -21.00 2.48
N SER A 226 -1.19 -20.40 1.29
CA SER A 226 -1.48 -21.03 0.00
C SER A 226 -0.33 -21.96 -0.42
#